data_AF-A0A0S8DEC5-F1
#
_entry.id   AF-A0A0S8DEC5-F1
#
_cell.length_a   1.000
_cell.length_b   1.000
_cell.length_c   1.000
_cell.angle_alpha   90.00
_cell.angle_beta   90.00
_cell.angle_gamma   90.00
#
_symmetry.space_group_name_H-M   'P 1'
#
loop_
_entity.id
_entity.type
_entity.pdbx_description
1 polymer ?
#
loop_
_entity_poly.entity_id
_entity_poly.type
_entity_poly.pdbx_seq_one_letter_code
_entity_poly.pdbx_strand_id
1 'polypeptide(L)' 'MTAESKKICPECNGEKKIAGTCVCDMEWRGTQKDDEWVDCQCTDEEICPVCQGSGYVSGD' A
#
# COMPACT_ATOMS: atom_id res chain seq x y z
N MET A 1 4.54 35.12 -2.01
CA MET A 1 4.64 33.81 -1.33
C MET A 1 3.74 32.86 -2.09
N THR A 2 4.30 32.13 -3.06
CA THR A 2 3.55 31.18 -3.87
C THR A 2 3.31 29.97 -2.98
N ALA A 3 2.11 29.84 -2.43
CA ALA A 3 1.73 28.65 -1.69
C ALA A 3 1.69 27.51 -2.71
N GLU A 4 2.78 26.73 -2.80
CA GLU A 4 2.77 25.44 -3.48
C GLU A 4 1.62 24.64 -2.86
N SER A 5 0.54 24.49 -3.61
CA SER A 5 -0.66 23.80 -3.15
C SER A 5 -0.34 22.31 -3.15
N LYS A 6 0.31 21.85 -2.06
CA LYS A 6 0.55 20.43 -1.81
C LYS A 6 -0.80 19.75 -1.69
N LYS A 7 -1.23 19.07 -2.76
CA LYS A 7 -2.47 18.29 -2.75
C LYS A 7 -2.17 16.99 -2.01
N ILE A 8 -3.09 16.55 -1.15
CA ILE A 8 -2.96 15.24 -0.48
C ILE A 8 -2.86 14.19 -1.59
N CYS A 9 -1.91 13.26 -1.45
CA CYS A 9 -1.76 12.20 -2.43
C CYS A 9 -3.06 11.37 -2.49
N PRO A 10 -3.78 11.33 -3.63
CA PRO A 10 -5.06 10.64 -3.70
C PRO A 10 -4.91 9.11 -3.63
N GLU A 11 -3.75 8.59 -4.03
CA GLU A 11 -3.47 7.14 -4.02
C GLU A 11 -3.35 6.57 -2.60
N CYS A 12 -2.55 7.22 -1.75
CA CYS A 12 -2.40 6.78 -0.36
C CYS A 12 -3.22 7.61 0.63
N ASN A 13 -4.03 8.56 0.16
CA ASN A 13 -4.79 9.50 0.99
C ASN A 13 -3.96 10.22 2.06
N GLY A 14 -2.66 10.41 1.82
CA GLY A 14 -1.71 11.00 2.77
C GLY A 14 -1.02 10.01 3.72
N GLU A 15 -1.34 8.71 3.64
CA GLU A 15 -0.73 7.66 4.48
C GLU A 15 0.71 7.30 4.09
N LYS A 16 1.20 7.85 2.97
CA LYS A 16 2.59 7.70 2.46
C LYS A 16 2.93 6.28 1.97
N LYS A 17 2.17 5.28 2.39
CA LYS A 17 2.30 3.88 1.97
C LYS A 17 0.97 3.37 1.45
N ILE A 18 1.03 2.35 0.61
CA ILE A 18 -0.13 1.57 0.18
C ILE A 18 -0.20 0.39 1.14
N ALA A 19 -1.33 0.27 1.83
CA ALA A 19 -1.56 -0.84 2.74
C ALA A 19 -1.52 -2.16 1.95
N GLY A 20 -0.78 -3.13 2.49
CA GLY A 20 -0.80 -4.48 1.97
C GLY A 20 -2.22 -5.06 2.03
N THR A 21 -2.59 -5.84 1.03
CA THR A 21 -3.86 -6.55 1.01
C THR A 21 -3.64 -7.99 1.42
N CYS A 22 -4.49 -8.50 2.31
CA CYS A 22 -4.49 -9.91 2.64
C CYS A 22 -5.71 -10.60 2.07
N VAL A 23 -5.47 -11.62 1.24
CA VAL A 23 -6.50 -12.41 0.57
C VAL A 23 -6.48 -13.82 1.15
N CYS A 24 -7.56 -14.20 1.81
CA CYS A 24 -7.73 -15.52 2.43
C CYS A 24 -8.74 -16.33 1.61
N ASP A 25 -8.25 -17.25 0.77
CA ASP A 25 -9.08 -18.05 -0.12
C ASP A 25 -8.90 -19.54 0.16
N MET A 26 -9.98 -20.18 0.64
CA MET A 26 -9.99 -21.60 1.03
C MET A 26 -9.85 -22.56 -0.17
N GLU A 27 -10.05 -22.05 -1.39
CA GLU A 27 -9.89 -22.80 -2.64
C GLU A 27 -8.45 -22.79 -3.16
N TRP A 28 -7.61 -21.88 -2.64
CA TRP A 28 -6.21 -21.77 -3.03
C TRP A 28 -5.40 -22.64 -2.07
N ARG A 29 -4.71 -23.67 -2.59
CA ARG A 29 -3.71 -24.40 -1.80
C ARG A 29 -2.65 -23.38 -1.39
N GLY A 30 -2.66 -22.95 -0.12
CA GLY A 30 -1.89 -21.82 0.38
C GLY A 30 -0.39 -21.87 0.09
N THR A 31 0.31 -20.77 0.32
CA THR A 31 1.78 -20.77 0.38
C THR A 31 2.22 -21.44 1.68
N GLN A 32 3.18 -22.36 1.59
CA GLN A 32 3.80 -22.94 2.78
C GLN A 32 4.77 -21.90 3.36
N LYS A 33 4.41 -21.34 4.52
CA LYS A 33 5.25 -20.40 5.26
C LYS A 33 5.61 -21.06 6.59
N ASP A 34 6.89 -21.31 6.79
CA ASP A 34 7.43 -21.85 8.04
C ASP A 34 6.67 -23.12 8.53
N ASP A 35 6.48 -24.10 7.63
CA ASP A 35 5.80 -25.38 7.87
C ASP A 35 4.29 -25.34 8.15
N GLU A 36 3.66 -24.15 8.15
CA GLU A 36 2.19 -24.00 8.18
C GLU A 36 1.63 -23.64 6.80
N TRP A 37 0.51 -24.27 6.45
CA TRP A 37 -0.27 -23.87 5.27
C TRP A 37 -1.05 -22.61 5.65
N VAL A 38 -0.66 -21.48 5.09
CA VAL A 38 -1.39 -20.23 5.29
C VAL A 38 -2.31 -20.03 4.09
N ASP A 39 -3.61 -20.19 4.32
CA ASP A 39 -4.64 -19.94 3.29
C ASP A 39 -4.79 -18.44 2.97
N CYS A 40 -4.15 -17.58 3.77
CA CYS A 40 -4.07 -16.14 3.63
C CYS A 40 -2.75 -15.69 2.98
N GLN A 41 -2.84 -15.13 1.78
CA GLN A 41 -1.73 -14.48 1.08
C GLN A 41 -1.80 -12.98 1.36
N CYS A 42 -0.90 -12.48 2.22
CA CYS A 42 -0.77 -11.05 2.47
C CYS A 42 0.37 -10.46 1.65
N THR A 43 0.12 -9.35 0.96
CA THR A 43 1.19 -8.50 0.40
C THR A 43 1.71 -7.56 1.47
N ASP A 44 3.00 -7.22 1.41
CA ASP A 44 3.58 -6.22 2.31
C ASP A 44 3.05 -4.81 1.99
N GLU A 45 3.18 -3.91 2.97
CA GLU A 45 2.97 -2.48 2.74
C GLU A 45 4.07 -1.90 1.85
N GLU A 46 3.68 -1.20 0.79
CA GLU A 46 4.63 -0.62 -0.16
C GLU A 46 4.65 0.90 -0.05
N ILE A 47 5.80 1.52 -0.28
CA ILE A 47 5.87 2.99 -0.31
C ILE A 47 5.03 3.48 -1.48
N CYS A 48 4.14 4.45 -1.23
CA CYS A 48 3.25 4.96 -2.27
C CYS A 48 4.08 5.52 -3.43
N PRO A 49 4.00 4.94 -4.63
CA PRO A 49 4.90 5.30 -5.74
C PRO A 49 4.62 6.71 -6.26
N VAL A 50 3.39 7.21 -6.08
CA VAL A 50 2.95 8.52 -6.57
C VAL A 50 3.52 9.66 -5.75
N CYS A 51 3.49 9.54 -4.42
CA CYS A 51 4.08 10.56 -3.54
C CYS A 51 5.47 10.18 -3.02
N GLN A 52 5.97 8.99 -3.36
CA GLN A 52 7.25 8.42 -2.92
C GLN A 52 7.45 8.53 -1.40
N GLY A 53 6.40 8.28 -0.61
CA GLY A 53 6.45 8.36 0.84
C GLY A 53 6.32 9.77 1.43
N SER A 54 6.08 10.80 0.61
CA SER A 54 5.87 12.18 1.11
C SER A 54 4.45 12.44 1.62
N GLY A 55 3.46 11.71 1.11
CA GLY A 55 2.03 11.86 1.46
C GLY A 55 1.31 12.98 0.69
N TYR A 56 2.03 13.72 -0.15
CA TYR A 56 1.50 14.83 -0.92
C TYR A 56 2.00 14.75 -2.36
N VAL A 57 1.19 15.19 -3.30
CA VAL A 57 1.58 15.41 -4.69
C VAL A 57 1.67 16.91 -4.92
N SER A 58 2.69 17.36 -5.66
CA SER A 58 2.74 18.74 -6.11
C SER A 58 1.54 18.97 -7.02
N GLY A 59 0.59 19.78 -6.55
CA GLY A 59 -0.52 20.22 -7.36
C GLY A 59 0.00 21.23 -8.36
N ASP A 60 0.08 20.82 -9.63
CA ASP A 60 0.02 21.76 -10.76
C ASP A 60 -1.27 22.60 -10.67
#